data_AF-A0A2L1UZ32-F1
#
_entry.id   AF-A0A2L1UZ32-F1
#
_cell.length_a   1.000
_cell.length_b   1.000
_cell.length_c   1.000
_cell.angle_alpha   90.00
_cell.angle_beta   90.00
_cell.angle_gamma   90.00
#
_symmetry.space_group_name_H-M   'P 1'
#
loop_
_entity.id
_entity.type
_entity.pdbx_description
1 polymer ?
#
loop_
_entity_poly.entity_id
_entity_poly.type
_entity_poly.pdbx_seq_one_letter_code
_entity_poly.pdbx_strand_id
1 'polypeptide(L)'
;MHTHHVNDNTATRKTPERCAQIISVIAEQRALFRRLESVGDLQFQREQEEKEVDSLVGQLAENVLIYGVTDWSCRKPKILWDIASFWFAAQRVAIRVYGQAGRLAVENARHDLAQMLMHEKYYWDAERSPRKP
;
A
#
# COMPACT_ATOMS: atom_id res chain seq x y z
N MET A 1 20.41 -48.27 -4.12
CA MET A 1 20.40 -46.89 -3.59
C MET A 1 20.64 -45.93 -4.75
N HIS A 2 19.62 -45.22 -5.19
CA HIS A 2 19.77 -44.08 -6.09
C HIS A 2 19.07 -42.89 -5.45
N THR A 3 19.88 -41.91 -5.05
CA THR A 3 19.47 -40.69 -4.38
C THR A 3 18.87 -39.74 -5.41
N HIS A 4 17.61 -39.37 -5.21
CA HIS A 4 17.05 -38.16 -5.78
C HIS A 4 17.80 -36.95 -5.21
N HIS A 5 18.26 -36.03 -6.07
CA HIS A 5 18.63 -34.69 -5.64
C HIS A 5 17.70 -33.68 -6.29
N VAL A 6 17.08 -32.88 -5.44
CA VAL A 6 16.00 -31.96 -5.71
C VAL A 6 16.55 -30.60 -6.17
N ASN A 7 15.81 -30.04 -7.12
CA ASN A 7 15.62 -28.65 -7.53
C ASN A 7 16.15 -27.56 -6.58
N ASP A 8 17.03 -26.68 -7.09
CA ASP A 8 17.31 -25.38 -6.48
C ASP A 8 17.78 -24.39 -7.55
N ASN A 9 16.86 -23.58 -8.11
CA ASN A 9 17.19 -22.49 -9.05
C ASN A 9 16.07 -21.44 -9.23
N THR A 10 15.28 -21.16 -8.17
CA THR A 10 14.17 -20.18 -8.22
C THR A 10 14.38 -18.93 -7.37
N ALA A 11 15.62 -18.64 -6.94
CA ALA A 11 15.93 -17.44 -6.15
C ALA A 11 16.36 -16.21 -6.98
N THR A 12 16.81 -16.37 -8.23
CA THR A 12 17.60 -15.30 -8.90
C THR A 12 16.85 -14.48 -9.96
N ARG A 13 15.67 -14.92 -10.43
CA ARG A 13 14.92 -14.21 -11.50
C ARG A 13 13.94 -13.14 -11.01
N LYS A 14 13.52 -13.16 -9.74
CA LYS A 14 12.46 -12.27 -9.23
C LYS A 14 12.93 -10.86 -8.87
N THR A 15 14.23 -10.65 -8.72
CA THR A 15 14.80 -9.40 -8.20
C THR A 15 14.70 -8.23 -9.19
N PRO A 16 15.05 -8.37 -10.48
CA PRO A 16 14.97 -7.26 -11.44
C PRO A 16 13.53 -6.82 -11.69
N GLU A 17 12.61 -7.78 -11.83
CA GLU A 17 11.18 -7.52 -12.04
C GLU A 17 10.55 -6.81 -10.84
N ARG A 18 10.86 -7.26 -9.62
CA ARG A 18 10.40 -6.60 -8.39
C ARG A 18 10.98 -5.20 -8.23
N CYS A 19 12.25 -5.00 -8.58
CA CYS A 19 12.85 -3.66 -8.57
C CYS A 19 12.17 -2.71 -9.56
N ALA A 20 11.93 -3.17 -10.79
CA ALA A 20 11.23 -2.37 -11.81
C ALA A 20 9.80 -2.01 -11.36
N GLN A 21 9.09 -2.96 -10.74
CA GLN A 21 7.76 -2.73 -10.18
C GLN A 21 7.78 -1.69 -9.06
N ILE A 22 8.73 -1.79 -8.11
CA ILE A 22 8.86 -0.81 -7.02
C ILE A 22 9.12 0.60 -7.58
N ILE A 23 10.00 0.74 -8.57
CA ILE A 23 10.28 2.04 -9.22
C ILE A 23 9.00 2.61 -9.84
N SER A 24 8.23 1.76 -10.54
CA SER A 24 6.96 2.18 -11.15
C SER A 24 5.94 2.63 -10.10
N VAL A 25 5.80 1.89 -9.00
CA VAL A 25 4.87 2.23 -7.91
C VAL A 25 5.29 3.51 -7.20
N ILE A 26 6.59 3.76 -7.03
CA ILE A 26 7.07 5.04 -6.48
C ILE A 26 6.72 6.21 -7.41
N ALA A 27 6.82 6.02 -8.73
CA ALA A 27 6.40 7.02 -9.69
C ALA A 27 4.88 7.28 -9.62
N GLU A 28 4.09 6.23 -9.46
CA GLU A 28 2.63 6.30 -9.29
C GLU A 28 2.25 7.00 -7.98
N GLN A 29 2.85 6.62 -6.84
CA GLN A 29 2.68 7.28 -5.54
C GLN A 29 2.94 8.79 -5.64
N ARG A 30 3.99 9.18 -6.35
CA ARG A 30 4.30 10.59 -6.61
C ARG A 30 3.24 11.28 -7.47
N ALA A 31 2.73 10.61 -8.50
CA ALA A 31 1.69 11.16 -9.37
C ALA A 31 0.37 11.35 -8.63
N LEU A 32 -0.07 10.34 -7.88
CA LEU A 32 -1.26 10.39 -7.02
C LEU A 32 -1.15 11.50 -5.98
N PHE A 33 0.01 11.61 -5.31
CA PHE A 33 0.24 12.66 -4.33
C PHE A 33 0.18 14.07 -4.95
N ARG A 34 0.80 14.28 -6.11
CA ARG A 34 0.71 15.57 -6.83
C ARG A 34 -0.72 15.89 -7.25
N ARG A 35 -1.47 14.89 -7.72
CA ARG A 35 -2.89 15.07 -8.08
C ARG A 35 -3.71 15.47 -6.87
N LEU A 36 -3.44 14.87 -5.70
CA LEU A 36 -4.06 15.25 -4.43
C LEU A 36 -3.72 16.70 -4.04
N GLU A 37 -2.50 17.18 -4.31
CA GLU A 37 -2.14 18.58 -4.06
C GLU A 37 -2.90 19.56 -4.96
N SER A 38 -3.31 19.15 -6.15
CA SER A 38 -3.95 20.01 -7.14
C SER A 38 -5.48 19.88 -7.24
N VAL A 39 -6.15 19.01 -6.46
CA VAL A 39 -7.62 18.83 -6.61
C VAL A 39 -8.37 20.14 -6.40
N GLY A 40 -7.97 20.94 -5.42
CA GLY A 40 -8.57 22.25 -5.14
C GLY A 40 -8.45 23.25 -6.31
N ASP A 41 -7.47 23.07 -7.20
CA ASP A 41 -7.27 23.92 -8.37
C ASP A 41 -8.20 23.55 -9.53
N LEU A 42 -8.83 22.36 -9.50
CA LEU A 42 -9.67 21.83 -10.59
C LEU A 42 -11.09 22.38 -10.59
N GLN A 43 -11.43 23.28 -9.65
CA GLN A 43 -12.76 23.92 -9.54
C GLN A 43 -13.93 22.92 -9.54
N PHE A 44 -13.74 21.76 -8.90
CA PHE A 44 -14.80 20.78 -8.76
C PHE A 44 -15.96 21.29 -7.93
N GLN A 45 -17.15 20.72 -8.18
CA GLN A 45 -18.23 20.79 -7.18
C GLN A 45 -17.77 20.06 -5.92
N ARG A 46 -18.22 20.54 -4.75
CA ARG A 46 -17.79 20.00 -3.44
C ARG A 46 -17.88 18.47 -3.38
N GLU A 47 -19.00 17.88 -3.76
CA GLU A 47 -19.18 16.41 -3.71
C GLU A 47 -18.16 15.67 -4.58
N GLN A 48 -17.81 16.23 -5.74
CA GLN A 48 -16.83 15.66 -6.64
C GLN A 48 -15.40 15.79 -6.08
N GLU A 49 -15.08 16.94 -5.47
CA GLU A 49 -13.81 17.14 -4.76
C GLU A 49 -13.66 16.13 -3.62
N GLU A 50 -14.70 15.95 -2.80
CA GLU A 50 -14.69 15.03 -1.67
C GLU A 50 -14.45 13.58 -2.12
N LYS A 51 -15.15 13.13 -3.17
CA LYS A 51 -14.95 11.79 -3.77
C LYS A 51 -13.55 11.62 -4.36
N GLU A 52 -13.03 12.64 -5.02
CA GLU A 52 -11.69 12.60 -5.60
C GLU A 52 -10.62 12.51 -4.52
N VAL A 53 -10.74 13.30 -3.46
CA VAL A 53 -9.82 13.27 -2.31
C VAL A 53 -9.86 11.89 -1.63
N ASP A 54 -11.04 11.35 -1.37
CA ASP A 54 -11.22 10.01 -0.80
C ASP A 54 -10.55 8.92 -1.66
N SER A 55 -10.81 8.96 -2.97
CA SER A 55 -10.22 8.02 -3.94
C SER A 55 -8.69 8.09 -4.00
N LEU A 56 -8.11 9.29 -4.05
CA LEU A 56 -6.65 9.47 -4.14
C LEU A 56 -5.95 9.02 -2.86
N VAL A 57 -6.52 9.38 -1.70
CA VAL A 57 -6.03 8.96 -0.37
C VAL A 57 -6.12 7.43 -0.25
N GLY A 58 -7.22 6.82 -0.70
CA GLY A 58 -7.40 5.37 -0.75
C GLY A 58 -6.36 4.66 -1.62
N GLN A 59 -6.15 5.11 -2.86
CA GLN A 59 -5.17 4.51 -3.78
C GLN A 59 -3.73 4.57 -3.25
N LEU A 60 -3.35 5.68 -2.59
CA LEU A 60 -2.04 5.80 -1.96
C LEU A 60 -1.87 4.76 -0.83
N ALA A 61 -2.91 4.52 -0.04
CA ALA A 61 -2.94 3.52 1.02
C ALA A 61 -2.94 2.08 0.46
N GLU A 62 -3.71 1.82 -0.60
CA GLU A 62 -3.74 0.52 -1.28
C GLU A 62 -2.36 0.14 -1.83
N ASN A 63 -1.65 1.08 -2.45
CA ASN A 63 -0.30 0.85 -2.92
C ASN A 63 0.70 0.51 -1.78
N VAL A 64 0.45 0.99 -0.55
CA VAL A 64 1.22 0.57 0.64
C VAL A 64 0.95 -0.89 1.00
N LEU A 65 -0.29 -1.35 0.90
CA LEU A 65 -0.66 -2.74 1.15
C LEU A 65 -0.05 -3.68 0.11
N ILE A 66 -0.30 -3.41 -1.17
CA ILE A 66 0.00 -4.35 -2.27
C ILE A 66 1.51 -4.41 -2.54
N TYR A 67 2.16 -3.25 -2.57
CA TYR A 67 3.57 -3.14 -3.01
C TYR A 67 4.51 -2.70 -1.90
N GLY A 68 3.98 -2.06 -0.86
CA GLY A 68 4.78 -1.57 0.26
C GLY A 68 5.18 -2.67 1.25
N VAL A 69 4.41 -3.75 1.42
CA VAL A 69 4.75 -4.77 2.41
C VAL A 69 5.91 -5.65 1.94
N THR A 70 7.03 -5.58 2.67
CA THR A 70 8.26 -6.31 2.32
C THR A 70 8.39 -7.63 3.07
N ASP A 71 7.79 -7.73 4.25
CA ASP A 71 7.95 -8.88 5.15
C ASP A 71 6.73 -9.05 6.07
N TRP A 72 5.99 -10.13 5.86
CA TRP A 72 4.82 -10.53 6.66
C TRP A 72 5.18 -11.41 7.86
N SER A 73 6.43 -11.85 8.01
CA SER A 73 6.84 -12.80 9.07
C SER A 73 6.92 -12.19 10.46
N CYS A 74 7.02 -10.87 10.54
CA CYS A 74 7.08 -10.14 11.79
C CYS A 74 5.68 -9.98 12.40
N ARG A 75 5.60 -9.80 13.72
CA ARG A 75 4.33 -9.53 14.43
C ARG A 75 3.53 -8.37 13.81
N LYS A 76 4.24 -7.35 13.31
CA LYS A 76 3.69 -6.30 12.45
C LYS A 76 4.39 -6.37 11.09
N PRO A 77 3.67 -6.31 9.96
CA PRO A 77 4.30 -6.33 8.65
C PRO A 77 5.33 -5.21 8.51
N LYS A 78 6.48 -5.50 7.89
CA LYS A 78 7.44 -4.45 7.52
C LYS A 78 7.01 -3.81 6.21
N ILE A 79 7.06 -2.49 6.17
CA ILE A 79 6.60 -1.70 5.03
C ILE A 79 7.78 -0.88 4.51
N LEU A 80 7.92 -0.83 3.18
CA LEU A 80 8.91 -0.03 2.48
C LEU A 80 8.59 1.46 2.63
N TRP A 81 9.53 2.19 3.22
CA TRP A 81 9.36 3.61 3.49
C TRP A 81 9.15 4.45 2.23
N ASP A 82 9.86 4.15 1.13
CA ASP A 82 9.78 4.93 -0.11
C ASP A 82 8.38 4.96 -0.74
N ILE A 83 7.53 3.99 -0.41
CA ILE A 83 6.11 3.97 -0.79
C ILE A 83 5.27 4.63 0.32
N ALA A 84 5.47 4.21 1.58
CA ALA A 84 4.66 4.69 2.71
C ALA A 84 4.82 6.19 3.01
N SER A 85 5.96 6.80 2.67
CA SER A 85 6.19 8.23 2.91
C SER A 85 5.20 9.11 2.16
N PHE A 86 4.79 8.72 0.95
CA PHE A 86 3.78 9.43 0.17
C PHE A 86 2.41 9.33 0.83
N TRP A 87 2.04 8.14 1.31
CA TRP A 87 0.82 7.94 2.09
C TRP A 87 0.77 8.83 3.35
N PHE A 88 1.86 8.89 4.12
CA PHE A 88 1.92 9.77 5.29
C PHE A 88 1.88 11.26 4.94
N ALA A 89 2.53 11.67 3.84
CA ALA A 89 2.47 13.04 3.37
C ALA A 89 1.05 13.42 2.92
N ALA A 90 0.38 12.52 2.20
CA ALA A 90 -0.98 12.69 1.71
C ALA A 90 -1.99 12.89 2.84
N GLN A 91 -1.87 12.14 3.95
CA GLN A 91 -2.73 12.35 5.12
C GLN A 91 -2.66 13.80 5.64
N ARG A 92 -1.44 14.36 5.73
CA ARG A 92 -1.24 15.74 6.19
C ARG A 92 -1.82 16.75 5.20
N VAL A 93 -1.58 16.55 3.90
CA VAL A 93 -2.12 17.41 2.85
C VAL A 93 -3.64 17.37 2.84
N ALA A 94 -4.22 16.17 2.87
CA ALA A 94 -5.65 15.97 2.83
C ALA A 94 -6.35 16.72 3.97
N ILE A 95 -5.89 16.51 5.21
CA ILE A 95 -6.45 17.17 6.40
C ILE A 95 -6.26 18.70 6.33
N ARG A 96 -5.08 19.16 5.89
CA ARG A 96 -4.75 20.60 5.86
C ARG A 96 -5.54 21.35 4.80
N VAL A 97 -5.68 20.78 3.60
CA VAL A 97 -6.25 21.46 2.43
C VAL A 97 -7.77 21.27 2.37
N TYR A 98 -8.25 20.04 2.58
CA TYR A 98 -9.66 19.68 2.40
C TYR A 98 -10.44 19.59 3.71
N GLY A 99 -9.82 19.97 4.84
CA GLY A 99 -10.47 20.09 6.14
C GLY A 99 -11.18 18.80 6.57
N GLN A 100 -12.50 18.90 6.80
CA GLN A 100 -13.30 17.76 7.29
C GLN A 100 -13.40 16.62 6.27
N ALA A 101 -13.53 16.94 4.98
CA ALA A 101 -13.56 15.92 3.93
C ALA A 101 -12.25 15.14 3.89
N GLY A 102 -11.12 15.86 3.93
CA GLY A 102 -9.79 15.24 3.99
C GLY A 102 -9.57 14.39 5.24
N ARG A 103 -10.13 14.79 6.40
CA ARG A 103 -10.09 13.98 7.62
C ARG A 103 -10.86 12.67 7.45
N LEU A 104 -12.09 12.72 6.93
CA LEU A 104 -12.91 11.53 6.70
C LEU A 104 -12.23 10.57 5.72
N ALA A 105 -11.71 11.09 4.61
CA ALA A 105 -10.94 10.30 3.65
C ALA A 105 -9.76 9.57 4.31
N VAL A 106 -9.00 10.28 5.15
CA VAL A 106 -7.86 9.69 5.87
C VAL A 106 -8.31 8.64 6.89
N GLU A 107 -9.39 8.89 7.62
CA GLU A 107 -9.93 7.95 8.60
C GLU A 107 -10.41 6.66 7.93
N ASN A 108 -11.15 6.77 6.82
CA ASN A 108 -11.62 5.64 6.01
C ASN A 108 -10.43 4.82 5.49
N ALA A 109 -9.51 5.45 4.75
CA ALA A 109 -8.36 4.76 4.17
C ALA A 109 -7.43 4.14 5.22
N ARG A 110 -7.29 4.76 6.40
CA ARG A 110 -6.53 4.15 7.53
C ARG A 110 -7.25 2.94 8.10
N HIS A 111 -8.58 3.02 8.26
CA HIS A 111 -9.38 1.90 8.73
C HIS A 111 -9.25 0.71 7.77
N ASP A 112 -9.48 0.94 6.49
CA ASP A 112 -9.44 -0.07 5.45
C ASP A 112 -8.04 -0.70 5.35
N LEU A 113 -6.99 0.12 5.30
CA LEU A 113 -5.62 -0.39 5.28
C LEU A 113 -5.31 -1.25 6.51
N ALA A 114 -5.74 -0.83 7.70
CA ALA A 114 -5.51 -1.60 8.92
C ALA A 114 -6.25 -2.95 8.91
N GLN A 115 -7.50 -2.98 8.43
CA GLN A 115 -8.29 -4.21 8.30
C GLN A 115 -7.64 -5.16 7.29
N MET A 116 -7.25 -4.66 6.12
CA MET A 116 -6.63 -5.47 5.08
C MET A 116 -5.27 -6.01 5.53
N LEU A 117 -4.43 -5.20 6.18
CA LEU A 117 -3.15 -5.68 6.74
C LEU A 117 -3.37 -6.77 7.80
N MET A 118 -4.41 -6.66 8.63
CA MET A 118 -4.74 -7.68 9.62
C MET A 118 -5.23 -8.98 8.96
N HIS A 119 -6.10 -8.85 7.96
CA HIS A 119 -6.64 -9.96 7.20
C HIS A 119 -5.53 -10.72 6.47
N GLU A 120 -4.72 -10.04 5.66
CA GLU A 120 -3.58 -10.64 4.94
C GLU A 120 -2.58 -11.30 5.89
N LYS A 121 -2.30 -10.67 7.04
CA LYS A 121 -1.42 -11.25 8.06
C LYS A 121 -1.98 -12.56 8.63
N TYR A 122 -3.29 -12.62 8.87
CA TYR A 122 -3.95 -13.82 9.37
C TYR A 122 -3.80 -14.99 8.39
N TYR A 123 -4.02 -14.77 7.09
CA TYR A 123 -3.84 -15.81 6.08
C TYR A 123 -2.38 -16.25 5.96
N TRP A 124 -1.45 -15.30 5.97
CA TRP A 124 -0.02 -15.61 5.93
C TRP A 124 0.43 -16.51 7.10
N ASP A 125 -0.09 -16.25 8.31
CA ASP A 125 0.18 -17.06 9.50
C ASP A 125 -0.48 -18.45 9.45
N ALA A 126 -1.71 -18.52 8.92
CA ALA A 126 -2.45 -19.76 8.80
C ALA A 126 -1.80 -20.72 7.78
N GLU A 127 -1.30 -20.21 6.66
CA GLU A 127 -0.59 -21.02 5.65
C GLU A 127 0.74 -21.58 6.14
N ARG A 128 1.39 -20.90 7.10
CA ARG A 128 2.70 -21.28 7.64
C ARG A 128 2.64 -22.01 8.97
N SER A 129 1.46 -22.10 9.58
CA SER A 129 1.26 -22.97 10.74
C SER A 129 1.21 -24.42 10.26
N PRO A 130 2.16 -25.29 10.64
CA PRO A 130 2.09 -26.70 10.27
C PRO A 130 0.78 -27.24 10.82
N ARG A 131 -0.06 -27.80 9.94
CA ARG A 131 -1.23 -28.59 10.36
C ARG A 131 -0.67 -29.67 11.28
N LYS A 132 -0.91 -29.56 12.59
CA LYS A 132 -0.58 -30.64 13.52
C LYS A 132 -1.46 -31.85 13.12
N PRO A 133 -0.87 -33.03 12.91
CA PRO A 133 -1.64 -34.26 12.71
C PRO A 133 -2.45 -34.61 13.97
#